data_AF-A0A7W8E5V4-F1
#
_entry.id   AF-A0A7W8E5V4-F1
#
_cell.length_a   1.000
_cell.length_b   1.000
_cell.length_c   1.000
_cell.angle_alpha   90.00
_cell.angle_beta   90.00
_cell.angle_gamma   90.00
#
_symmetry.space_group_name_H-M   'P 1'
#
loop_
_entity.id
_entity.type
_entity.pdbx_description
1 polymer ?
#
loop_
_entity_poly.entity_id
_entity_poly.type
_entity_poly.pdbx_seq_one_letter_code
_entity_poly.pdbx_strand_id
1 'polypeptide(L)'
;MSLKPQEDFRVPDETRRVALAAFPKGCACLRIADALGGVYRDKQFAALFPRRGQPAESPWRLALATVLQFTEAISDRQAAAAVRGRIERKYALGLELVDSGFDRTVLSEFRTRLVEGKLELILLDALLKRVQELGLLKPRASSGPIRRMSWLRSVR
;
A
#
# COMPACT_ATOMS: atom_id res chain seq x y z
N MET A 1 2.41 -18.23 6.31
CA MET A 1 1.17 -17.87 5.58
C MET A 1 1.32 -18.18 4.09
N SER A 2 0.31 -18.73 3.40
CA SER A 2 0.29 -18.96 1.94
C SER A 2 -0.73 -18.08 1.23
N LEU A 3 -0.43 -17.72 -0.02
CA LEU A 3 -1.24 -16.82 -0.85
C LEU A 3 -2.51 -17.50 -1.40
N LYS A 4 -3.66 -16.83 -1.26
CA LYS A 4 -4.86 -17.06 -2.07
C LYS A 4 -5.11 -15.80 -2.90
N PRO A 5 -4.92 -15.81 -4.23
CA PRO A 5 -5.04 -14.61 -5.05
C PRO A 5 -6.47 -14.02 -4.98
N GLN A 6 -6.59 -12.76 -4.56
CA GLN A 6 -7.79 -11.95 -4.80
C GLN A 6 -7.43 -10.93 -5.90
N GLU A 7 -8.08 -11.03 -7.06
CA GLU A 7 -7.61 -10.33 -8.26
C GLU A 7 -8.23 -8.93 -8.48
N ASP A 8 -9.34 -8.58 -7.82
CA ASP A 8 -10.04 -7.34 -8.13
C ASP A 8 -10.22 -6.44 -6.90
N PHE A 9 -9.57 -5.27 -6.96
CA PHE A 9 -9.84 -4.16 -6.04
C PHE A 9 -11.29 -3.70 -6.22
N ARG A 10 -12.13 -3.92 -5.21
CA ARG A 10 -13.48 -3.37 -5.13
C ARG A 10 -13.73 -2.89 -3.71
N VAL A 11 -14.15 -1.64 -3.58
CA VAL A 11 -14.59 -1.10 -2.29
C VAL A 11 -16.03 -1.56 -2.05
N PRO A 12 -16.36 -2.20 -0.91
CA PRO A 12 -17.74 -2.52 -0.55
C PRO A 12 -18.64 -1.28 -0.54
N ASP A 13 -19.89 -1.41 -0.99
CA ASP A 13 -20.80 -0.28 -1.20
C ASP A 13 -21.03 0.52 0.10
N GLU A 14 -21.13 -0.17 1.23
CA GLU A 14 -21.29 0.47 2.53
C GLU A 14 -20.05 1.27 2.95
N THR A 15 -18.85 0.69 2.81
CA THR A 15 -17.58 1.39 3.05
C THR A 15 -17.46 2.62 2.16
N ARG A 16 -17.82 2.50 0.87
CA ARG A 16 -17.81 3.61 -0.08
C ARG A 16 -18.76 4.73 0.36
N ARG A 17 -20.01 4.40 0.71
CA ARG A 17 -21.02 5.37 1.15
C ARG A 17 -20.54 6.14 2.38
N VAL A 18 -20.05 5.44 3.41
CA VAL A 18 -19.60 6.08 4.66
C VAL A 18 -18.32 6.90 4.45
N ALA A 19 -17.36 6.41 3.66
CA ALA A 19 -16.14 7.14 3.37
C ALA A 19 -16.40 8.46 2.63
N LEU A 20 -17.29 8.46 1.61
CA LEU A 20 -17.65 9.66 0.87
C LEU A 20 -18.43 10.67 1.75
N ALA A 21 -19.26 10.17 2.68
CA ALA A 21 -19.95 11.01 3.65
C ALA A 21 -18.99 11.63 4.68
N ALA A 22 -18.01 10.87 5.16
CA ALA A 22 -17.00 11.34 6.12
C ALA A 22 -15.99 12.31 5.49
N PHE A 23 -15.70 12.15 4.19
CA PHE A 23 -14.75 12.96 3.44
C PHE A 23 -15.38 13.56 2.19
N PRO A 24 -16.33 14.53 2.31
CA PRO A 24 -17.05 15.08 1.17
C PRO A 24 -16.16 15.84 0.17
N LYS A 25 -14.99 16.34 0.63
CA LYS A 25 -13.96 16.98 -0.23
C LYS A 25 -12.87 15.99 -0.68
N GLY A 26 -13.03 14.71 -0.34
CA GLY A 26 -12.03 13.66 -0.44
C GLY A 26 -10.88 13.84 0.56
N CYS A 27 -10.00 12.84 0.59
CA CYS A 27 -8.73 12.88 1.31
C CYS A 27 -7.64 12.20 0.49
N ALA A 28 -6.38 12.30 0.93
CA ALA A 28 -5.25 11.69 0.22
C ALA A 28 -5.44 10.17 0.04
N CYS A 29 -5.89 9.45 1.08
CA CYS A 29 -6.15 8.01 1.01
C CYS A 29 -7.21 7.65 -0.05
N LEU A 30 -8.33 8.37 -0.11
CA LEU A 30 -9.37 8.15 -1.12
C LEU A 30 -8.85 8.38 -2.54
N ARG A 31 -8.13 9.49 -2.76
CA ARG A 31 -7.56 9.79 -4.09
C ARG A 31 -6.51 8.76 -4.50
N ILE A 32 -5.66 8.34 -3.56
CA ILE A 32 -4.69 7.27 -3.77
C ILE A 32 -5.41 5.97 -4.11
N ALA A 33 -6.47 5.62 -3.40
CA ALA A 33 -7.26 4.43 -3.66
C ALA A 33 -7.95 4.45 -5.04
N ASP A 34 -8.53 5.58 -5.44
CA ASP A 34 -9.23 5.69 -6.73
C ASP A 34 -8.23 5.70 -7.90
N ALA A 35 -7.06 6.34 -7.74
CA ALA A 35 -6.02 6.40 -8.78
C ALA A 35 -5.20 5.12 -8.87
N LEU A 36 -4.85 4.55 -7.72
CA LEU A 36 -3.92 3.43 -7.55
C LEU A 36 -4.62 2.12 -7.19
N GLY A 37 -5.96 2.11 -7.10
CA GLY A 37 -6.74 0.89 -6.93
C GLY A 37 -6.38 -0.13 -8.01
N GLY A 38 -5.85 -1.28 -7.60
CA GLY A 38 -5.34 -2.31 -8.52
C GLY A 38 -3.94 -2.06 -9.09
N VAL A 39 -3.16 -1.09 -8.57
CA VAL A 39 -1.73 -0.92 -8.92
C VAL A 39 -0.91 -2.15 -8.54
N TYR A 40 -1.34 -2.82 -7.48
CA TYR A 40 -0.74 -4.04 -6.97
C TYR A 40 -1.64 -5.24 -7.23
N ARG A 41 -1.01 -6.35 -7.61
CA ARG A 41 -1.65 -7.66 -7.78
C ARG A 41 -0.90 -8.68 -6.94
N ASP A 42 -1.64 -9.60 -6.34
CA ASP A 42 -1.09 -10.67 -5.52
C ASP A 42 0.02 -11.48 -6.22
N LYS A 43 -0.12 -11.68 -7.54
CA LYS A 43 0.88 -12.37 -8.39
C LYS A 43 2.27 -11.72 -8.35
N GLN A 44 2.36 -10.40 -8.15
CA GLN A 44 3.65 -9.69 -8.07
C GLN A 44 4.44 -10.09 -6.81
N PHE A 45 3.75 -10.54 -5.77
CA PHE A 45 4.34 -10.89 -4.47
C PHE A 45 4.36 -12.39 -4.21
N ALA A 46 3.90 -13.22 -5.15
CA ALA A 46 3.76 -14.66 -4.95
C ALA A 46 5.08 -15.35 -4.54
N ALA A 47 6.22 -14.85 -5.02
CA ALA A 47 7.54 -15.37 -4.66
C ALA A 47 7.91 -15.15 -3.18
N LEU A 48 7.26 -14.21 -2.49
CA LEU A 48 7.50 -13.90 -1.07
C LEU A 48 6.79 -14.85 -0.10
N PHE A 49 5.86 -15.68 -0.60
CA PHE A 49 5.02 -16.52 0.24
C PHE A 49 5.24 -18.00 -0.08
N PRO A 50 5.38 -18.86 0.95
CA PRO A 50 5.42 -20.31 0.72
C PRO A 50 4.10 -20.80 0.10
N ARG A 51 4.19 -21.84 -0.74
CA ARG A 51 3.04 -22.45 -1.42
C ARG A 51 2.01 -23.09 -0.46
N ARG A 52 2.40 -23.38 0.79
CA ARG A 52 1.53 -23.98 1.83
C ARG A 52 1.62 -23.18 3.13
N GLY A 53 0.50 -23.05 3.84
CA GLY A 53 0.40 -22.36 5.13
C GLY A 53 -1.00 -21.85 5.42
N GLN A 54 -1.18 -21.16 6.55
CA GLN A 54 -2.41 -20.42 6.84
C GLN A 54 -2.66 -19.32 5.80
N PRO A 55 -3.93 -18.96 5.47
CA PRO A 55 -4.23 -17.92 4.51
C PRO A 55 -3.52 -16.61 4.89
N ALA A 56 -2.70 -16.09 3.98
CA ALA A 56 -2.12 -14.77 4.15
C ALA A 56 -3.20 -13.70 3.93
N GLU A 57 -3.08 -12.59 4.66
CA GLU A 57 -3.63 -11.34 4.20
C GLU A 57 -3.17 -11.07 2.77
N SER A 58 -4.06 -10.50 1.96
CA SER A 58 -3.79 -10.29 0.54
C SER A 58 -2.55 -9.38 0.38
N PRO A 59 -1.47 -9.87 -0.29
CA PRO A 59 -0.24 -9.10 -0.46
C PRO A 59 -0.43 -7.75 -1.14
N TRP A 60 -1.37 -7.61 -2.07
CA TRP A 60 -1.64 -6.30 -2.67
C TRP A 60 -2.16 -5.29 -1.64
N ARG A 61 -2.96 -5.73 -0.64
CA ARG A 61 -3.40 -4.88 0.47
C ARG A 61 -2.25 -4.50 1.37
N LEU A 62 -1.37 -5.45 1.71
CA LEU A 62 -0.18 -5.18 2.53
C LEU A 62 0.79 -4.21 1.83
N ALA A 63 0.95 -4.35 0.51
CA ALA A 63 1.72 -3.43 -0.32
C ALA A 63 1.15 -2.01 -0.26
N LEU A 64 -0.15 -1.83 -0.47
CA LEU A 64 -0.79 -0.52 -0.40
C LEU A 64 -0.76 0.06 1.02
N ALA A 65 -0.96 -0.77 2.04
CA ALA A 65 -0.84 -0.36 3.45
C ALA A 65 0.58 0.14 3.76
N THR A 66 1.62 -0.51 3.23
CA THR A 66 3.02 -0.11 3.37
C THR A 66 3.29 1.25 2.71
N VAL A 67 2.71 1.50 1.54
CA VAL A 67 2.82 2.81 0.85
C VAL A 67 2.16 3.90 1.69
N LEU A 68 0.91 3.70 2.12
CA LEU A 68 0.17 4.68 2.94
C LEU A 68 0.84 4.91 4.30
N GLN A 69 1.45 3.87 4.86
CA GLN A 69 2.27 3.98 6.06
C GLN A 69 3.48 4.89 5.83
N PHE A 70 4.19 4.70 4.72
CA PHE A 70 5.35 5.52 4.37
C PHE A 70 4.97 6.99 4.12
N THR A 71 3.86 7.25 3.42
CA THR A 71 3.40 8.63 3.14
C THR A 71 3.02 9.39 4.40
N GLU A 72 2.56 8.69 5.45
CA GLU A 72 2.19 9.30 6.73
C GLU A 72 3.31 9.24 7.78
N ALA A 73 4.48 8.66 7.46
CA ALA A 73 5.60 8.48 8.38
C ALA A 73 5.22 7.80 9.72
N ILE A 74 4.39 6.76 9.67
CA ILE A 74 3.89 6.05 10.86
C ILE A 74 4.51 4.64 11.03
N SER A 75 4.57 4.15 12.26
CA SER A 75 5.04 2.80 12.60
C SER A 75 4.07 1.69 12.16
N ASP A 76 4.52 0.43 12.11
CA ASP A 76 3.67 -0.72 11.73
C ASP A 76 2.46 -0.85 12.67
N ARG A 77 2.68 -0.56 13.96
CA ARG A 77 1.61 -0.58 14.99
C ARG A 77 0.57 0.50 14.70
N GLN A 78 1.01 1.71 14.34
CA GLN A 78 0.11 2.80 13.98
C GLN A 78 -0.61 2.51 12.65
N ALA A 79 0.06 1.90 11.67
CA ALA A 79 -0.57 1.50 10.42
C ALA A 79 -1.67 0.46 10.64
N ALA A 80 -1.41 -0.60 11.42
CA ALA A 80 -2.43 -1.59 11.79
C ALA A 80 -3.60 -0.96 12.55
N ALA A 81 -3.31 -0.07 13.51
CA ALA A 81 -4.35 0.67 14.24
C ALA A 81 -5.18 1.58 13.31
N ALA A 82 -4.53 2.22 12.32
CA ALA A 82 -5.21 3.07 11.34
C ALA A 82 -6.14 2.26 10.44
N VAL A 83 -5.73 1.06 9.99
CA VAL A 83 -6.59 0.15 9.23
C VAL A 83 -7.84 -0.25 10.02
N ARG A 84 -7.68 -0.53 11.32
CA ARG A 84 -8.80 -0.90 12.19
C ARG A 84 -9.77 0.26 12.43
N GLY A 85 -9.24 1.46 12.71
CA GLY A 85 -10.03 2.56 13.25
C GLY A 85 -10.44 3.64 12.25
N ARG A 86 -9.84 3.70 11.06
CA ARG A 86 -10.03 4.83 10.14
C ARG A 86 -10.72 4.41 8.84
N ILE A 87 -11.82 5.09 8.53
CA ILE A 87 -12.67 4.76 7.38
C ILE A 87 -11.94 4.95 6.03
N GLU A 88 -11.06 5.95 5.92
CA GLU A 88 -10.27 6.16 4.71
C GLU A 88 -9.26 5.04 4.45
N ARG A 89 -8.79 4.36 5.50
CA ARG A 89 -7.90 3.19 5.37
C ARG A 89 -8.68 1.96 4.91
N LYS A 90 -9.88 1.73 5.44
CA LYS A 90 -10.79 0.67 4.98
C LYS A 90 -11.20 0.87 3.53
N TYR A 91 -11.52 2.11 3.14
CA TYR A 91 -11.77 2.47 1.75
C TYR A 91 -10.56 2.15 0.87
N ALA A 92 -9.37 2.62 1.26
CA ALA A 92 -8.18 2.45 0.44
C ALA A 92 -7.77 1.00 0.24
N LEU A 93 -8.07 0.13 1.20
CA LEU A 93 -7.74 -1.30 1.14
C LEU A 93 -8.89 -2.18 0.65
N GLY A 94 -10.03 -1.58 0.27
CA GLY A 94 -11.22 -2.34 -0.15
C GLY A 94 -11.71 -3.31 0.93
N LEU A 95 -11.82 -2.82 2.17
CA LEU A 95 -12.25 -3.59 3.34
C LEU A 95 -13.67 -3.22 3.76
N GLU A 96 -14.35 -4.16 4.40
CA GLU A 96 -15.65 -3.90 5.03
C GLU A 96 -15.52 -2.99 6.26
N LEU A 97 -16.61 -2.32 6.63
CA LEU A 97 -16.66 -1.48 7.84
C LEU A 97 -16.40 -2.27 9.11
N VAL A 98 -16.82 -3.53 9.15
CA VAL A 98 -16.66 -4.43 10.29
C VAL A 98 -15.34 -5.21 10.30
N ASP A 99 -14.54 -5.09 9.24
CA ASP A 99 -13.26 -5.78 9.12
C ASP A 99 -12.30 -5.40 10.27
N SER A 100 -11.68 -6.40 10.92
CA SER A 100 -10.81 -6.16 12.08
C SER A 100 -9.42 -5.59 11.73
N GLY A 101 -9.10 -5.53 10.43
CA GLY A 101 -7.76 -5.31 9.91
C GLY A 101 -6.83 -6.48 10.23
N PHE A 102 -5.53 -6.23 10.05
CA PHE A 102 -4.47 -7.18 10.32
C PHE A 102 -3.69 -6.84 11.60
N ASP A 103 -2.95 -7.81 12.14
CA ASP A 103 -2.00 -7.57 13.21
C ASP A 103 -0.72 -6.87 12.69
N ARG A 104 -0.08 -6.04 13.52
CA ARG A 104 1.17 -5.34 13.17
C ARG A 104 2.27 -6.29 12.68
N THR A 105 2.31 -7.52 13.20
CA THR A 105 3.31 -8.54 12.83
C THR A 105 3.18 -8.97 11.39
N VAL A 106 1.96 -9.02 10.85
CA VAL A 106 1.72 -9.36 9.44
C VAL A 106 2.36 -8.32 8.51
N LEU A 107 2.20 -7.03 8.83
CA LEU A 107 2.81 -5.96 8.05
C LEU A 107 4.33 -5.95 8.18
N SER A 108 4.83 -6.17 9.39
CA SER A 108 6.26 -6.24 9.68
C SER A 108 6.93 -7.40 8.93
N GLU A 109 6.34 -8.60 8.98
CA GLU A 109 6.83 -9.79 8.27
C GLU A 109 6.81 -9.59 6.75
N PHE A 110 5.74 -8.98 6.21
CA PHE A 110 5.66 -8.65 4.79
C PHE A 110 6.77 -7.69 4.36
N ARG A 111 7.02 -6.63 5.14
CA ARG A 111 8.12 -5.68 4.88
C ARG A 111 9.49 -6.34 4.94
N THR A 112 9.73 -7.21 5.91
CA THR A 112 10.98 -8.00 5.98
C THR A 112 11.15 -8.84 4.72
N ARG A 113 10.12 -9.55 4.28
CA ARG A 113 10.15 -10.36 3.06
C ARG A 113 10.39 -9.53 1.80
N LEU A 114 9.83 -8.32 1.71
CA LEU A 114 10.10 -7.42 0.59
C LEU A 114 11.60 -7.11 0.47
N VAL A 115 12.24 -6.75 1.59
CA VAL A 115 13.67 -6.41 1.64
C VAL A 115 14.54 -7.64 1.36
N GLU A 116 14.26 -8.78 2.01
CA GLU A 116 15.00 -10.02 1.79
C GLU A 116 14.85 -10.54 0.35
N GLY A 117 13.65 -10.41 -0.21
CA GLY A 117 13.32 -10.77 -1.59
C GLY A 117 13.77 -9.74 -2.64
N LYS A 118 14.33 -8.60 -2.23
CA LYS A 118 14.72 -7.48 -3.12
C LYS A 118 13.58 -6.98 -4.01
N LEU A 119 12.35 -7.00 -3.50
CA LEU A 119 11.14 -6.57 -4.22
C LEU A 119 10.64 -5.20 -3.77
N GLU A 120 11.41 -4.46 -2.95
CA GLU A 120 11.06 -3.10 -2.53
C GLU A 120 10.89 -2.14 -3.71
N LEU A 121 11.70 -2.30 -4.77
CA LEU A 121 11.60 -1.49 -5.99
C LEU A 121 10.31 -1.77 -6.77
N ILE A 122 9.74 -2.97 -6.68
CA ILE A 122 8.47 -3.29 -7.35
C ILE A 122 7.34 -2.38 -6.87
N LEU A 123 7.33 -2.05 -5.57
CA LEU A 123 6.35 -1.11 -5.02
C LEU A 123 6.46 0.25 -5.71
N LEU A 124 7.68 0.80 -5.74
CA LEU A 124 7.94 2.11 -6.32
C LEU A 124 7.69 2.11 -7.83
N ASP A 125 8.18 1.11 -8.56
CA ASP A 125 8.09 1.01 -10.02
C ASP A 125 6.63 0.89 -10.47
N ALA A 126 5.82 0.08 -9.78
CA ALA A 126 4.40 -0.06 -10.09
C ALA A 126 3.64 1.26 -9.84
N LEU A 127 3.95 1.95 -8.73
CA LEU A 127 3.38 3.27 -8.45
C LEU A 127 3.79 4.29 -9.52
N LEU A 128 5.07 4.39 -9.86
CA LEU A 128 5.57 5.34 -10.85
C LEU A 128 4.93 5.09 -12.22
N LYS A 129 4.88 3.82 -12.64
CA LYS A 129 4.20 3.44 -13.89
C LYS A 129 2.75 3.88 -13.88
N ARG A 130 2.01 3.63 -12.79
CA ARG A 130 0.60 4.02 -12.69
C ARG A 130 0.42 5.54 -12.69
N VAL A 131 1.24 6.27 -11.95
CA VAL A 131 1.20 7.74 -11.91
C VAL A 131 1.55 8.33 -13.28
N GLN A 132 2.46 7.69 -14.04
CA GLN A 132 2.78 8.07 -15.41
C GLN A 132 1.61 7.82 -16.37
N GLU A 133 0.95 6.66 -16.31
CA GLU A 133 -0.25 6.34 -17.10
C GLU A 133 -1.39 7.33 -16.84
N LEU A 134 -1.51 7.83 -15.62
CA LEU A 134 -2.50 8.83 -15.24
C LEU A 134 -2.10 10.27 -15.63
N GLY A 135 -0.93 10.48 -16.25
CA GLY A 135 -0.45 11.81 -16.63
C GLY A 135 -0.13 12.73 -15.44
N LEU A 136 0.03 12.17 -14.24
CA LEU A 136 0.28 12.92 -13.01
C LEU A 136 1.76 13.30 -12.83
N LEU A 137 2.64 12.74 -13.67
CA LEU A 137 4.04 13.16 -13.76
C LEU A 137 4.17 14.29 -14.77
N LYS A 138 4.67 15.44 -14.34
CA LYS A 138 5.11 16.48 -15.27
C LYS A 138 6.31 15.95 -16.08
N PRO A 139 6.42 16.25 -17.39
CA PRO A 139 7.65 16.06 -18.13
C PRO A 139 8.77 16.74 -17.36
N ARG A 140 9.84 16.00 -17.06
CA ARG A 140 10.95 16.52 -16.29
C ARG A 140 11.59 17.65 -17.09
N ALA A 141 11.43 18.91 -16.66
CA ALA A 141 12.30 19.98 -17.13
C ALA A 141 13.73 19.58 -16.77
N SER A 142 14.61 19.49 -17.77
CA SER A 142 16.00 19.10 -17.65
C SER A 142 16.68 19.89 -16.52
N SER A 143 16.79 19.26 -15.36
CA SER A 143 17.40 19.85 -14.17
C SER A 143 18.34 18.83 -13.56
N GLY A 144 19.62 19.00 -13.91
CA GLY A 144 20.81 18.68 -13.13
C GLY A 144 21.04 17.21 -12.71
N PRO A 145 22.31 16.85 -12.41
CA PRO A 145 22.63 15.52 -11.93
C PRO A 145 21.87 15.22 -10.64
N ILE A 146 21.31 14.00 -10.57
CA ILE A 146 20.63 13.43 -9.42
C ILE A 146 21.58 13.56 -8.21
N ARG A 147 21.23 14.39 -7.21
CA ARG A 147 21.91 14.35 -5.91
C ARG A 147 21.67 12.95 -5.33
N ARG A 148 22.69 12.09 -5.42
CA ARG A 148 22.76 10.81 -4.70
C ARG A 148 22.38 11.06 -3.23
N MET A 149 21.63 10.12 -2.64
CA MET A 149 21.27 10.08 -1.22
C MET A 149 22.53 10.15 -0.34
N SER A 150 22.98 11.36 -0.03
CA SER A 150 24.19 11.63 0.78
C SER A 150 23.92 11.58 2.28
N TRP A 151 22.74 11.11 2.72
CA TRP A 151 22.36 11.06 4.14
C TRP A 151 22.73 9.76 4.86
N LEU A 152 23.45 8.83 4.23
CA LEU A 152 23.96 7.60 4.86
C LEU A 152 25.33 7.75 5.54
N ARG A 153 25.84 8.97 5.74
CA ARG A 153 27.03 9.23 6.57
C ARG A 153 26.77 10.36 7.55
N SER A 154 26.02 10.09 8.61
CA SER A 154 26.26 10.77 9.89
C SER A 154 25.56 10.05 11.03
N VAL A 155 26.19 9.01 11.55
CA VAL A 155 26.15 8.69 12.99
C VAL A 155 27.57 8.23 13.36
N ARG A 156 28.32 9.13 14.00
CA ARG A 156 29.23 8.75 15.08
C ARG A 156 28.50 9.03 16.37
#